data_AF-G0U2F5-F1
#
_entry.id   AF-G0U2F5-F1
#
_cell.length_a   1.000
_cell.length_b   1.000
_cell.length_c   1.000
_cell.angle_alpha   90.00
_cell.angle_beta   90.00
_cell.angle_gamma   90.00
#
_symmetry.space_group_name_H-M   'P 1'
#
loop_
_entity.id
_entity.type
_entity.pdbx_description
1 polymer ?
#
loop_
_entity_poly.entity_id
_entity_poly.type
_entity_poly.pdbx_seq_one_letter_code
_entity_poly.pdbx_strand_id
1 'polypeptide(L)'
;MLRRSSISMGTPTMRTVASSGWRYHRHGKPERVLQYERFRIPFNRSGSQAVVKMLAAPVHRHDRSLIAGCCGPIRPKSFPQVAGVEGVGVVEEVGTATSLALREGDLVWINNPTVGTWATHIVTDVENLDVVPNRADVDVEYLASLSLFHTAYHLTNSFTNLQPNDVVLQTGASSSIAQICQGYIRARGAKLFQTMQLGRTEHAHLLAFFKMRGAFAVVPYNYVRTNYMRRLLSDVPPPKLLLNHTCGNFASCLVSLLGDNGVCVTYGNTSGKPLQISNMDAIARGIQFKGFFLPRWIESHTREARMRVHQNVVESMTIAQGHGIFRAQRFKMDSDSVFAFSNAWDAPLSSRKPVLRMVGEYGEWRRPRSDQAAWNIGRAVWDDLLQQMWESAGTTENPQSMKYYTPFNDIYSHFHNAEQTREMGHREVFFRRPNAPRHNAAEKAA
;
A
#
# COMPACT_ATOMS: atom_id res chain seq x y z
N MET A 1 70.27 27.13 0.77
CA MET A 1 69.28 26.06 0.99
C MET A 1 67.88 26.65 0.99
N LEU A 2 67.16 26.57 -0.13
CA LEU A 2 65.75 26.97 -0.24
C LEU A 2 64.87 25.80 0.21
N ARG A 3 64.24 25.91 1.39
CA ARG A 3 63.17 24.98 1.80
C ARG A 3 61.89 25.37 1.08
N ARG A 4 61.50 24.58 0.09
CA ARG A 4 60.16 24.58 -0.50
C ARG A 4 59.16 24.18 0.59
N SER A 5 58.32 25.11 1.01
CA SER A 5 57.09 24.83 1.75
C SER A 5 56.11 24.13 0.81
N SER A 6 55.98 22.81 0.96
CA SER A 6 54.91 22.04 0.32
C SER A 6 53.57 22.48 0.89
N ILE A 7 52.83 23.27 0.12
CA ILE A 7 51.40 23.48 0.35
C ILE A 7 50.74 22.13 0.14
N SER A 8 50.29 21.51 1.24
CA SER A 8 49.38 20.38 1.22
C SER A 8 48.11 20.80 0.48
N MET A 9 47.99 20.44 -0.80
CA MET A 9 46.74 20.54 -1.53
C MET A 9 45.72 19.64 -0.83
N GLY A 10 44.82 20.27 -0.08
CA GLY A 10 43.72 19.58 0.60
C GLY A 10 42.98 18.67 -0.37
N THR A 11 42.64 17.47 0.10
CA THR A 11 41.79 16.53 -0.64
C THR A 11 40.58 17.26 -1.24
N PRO A 12 40.19 16.97 -2.48
CA PRO A 12 39.04 17.64 -3.10
C PRO A 12 37.81 17.45 -2.22
N THR A 13 37.25 18.57 -1.75
CA THR A 13 36.03 18.61 -0.91
C THR A 13 34.80 18.10 -1.65
N MET A 14 34.86 18.07 -2.98
CA MET A 14 33.83 17.51 -3.84
C MET A 14 34.28 16.16 -4.40
N ARG A 15 33.54 15.10 -4.08
CA ARG A 15 33.70 13.76 -4.65
C ARG A 15 32.43 13.35 -5.39
N THR A 16 32.48 12.21 -6.07
CA THR A 16 31.27 11.60 -6.65
C THR A 16 30.92 10.30 -5.92
N VAL A 17 29.63 10.04 -5.77
CA VAL A 17 29.05 8.80 -5.25
C VAL A 17 28.51 8.01 -6.44
N ALA A 18 29.00 6.79 -6.65
CA ALA A 18 28.45 5.90 -7.66
C ALA A 18 27.12 5.34 -7.18
N SER A 19 26.11 5.34 -8.03
CA SER A 19 24.78 4.80 -7.72
C SER A 19 24.20 4.11 -8.95
N SER A 20 23.34 3.13 -8.73
CA SER A 20 22.50 2.53 -9.76
C SER A 20 21.04 2.68 -9.33
N GLY A 21 20.12 2.87 -10.27
CA GLY A 21 18.74 3.22 -9.90
C GLY A 21 17.79 3.36 -11.09
N TRP A 22 16.50 3.43 -10.78
CA TRP A 22 15.46 3.70 -11.75
C TRP A 22 15.28 5.21 -11.95
N ARG A 23 15.60 5.70 -13.14
CA ARG A 23 15.51 7.12 -13.51
C ARG A 23 14.54 7.35 -14.66
N TYR A 24 14.08 8.59 -14.77
CA TYR A 24 13.28 9.05 -15.89
C TYR A 24 13.73 10.45 -16.31
N HIS A 25 13.78 10.68 -17.62
CA HIS A 25 14.29 11.93 -18.23
C HIS A 25 13.19 12.91 -18.62
N ARG A 26 11.94 12.47 -18.53
CA ARG A 26 10.74 13.27 -18.76
C ARG A 26 9.57 12.57 -18.09
N HIS A 27 8.51 13.33 -17.81
CA HIS A 27 7.27 12.73 -17.36
C HIS A 27 6.66 11.80 -18.40
N GLY A 28 5.94 10.78 -17.94
CA GLY A 28 5.19 9.88 -18.81
C GLY A 28 4.74 8.59 -18.12
N LYS A 29 4.20 7.68 -18.93
CA LYS A 29 3.83 6.34 -18.44
C LYS A 29 5.08 5.62 -17.95
N PRO A 30 5.11 5.10 -16.70
CA PRO A 30 6.32 4.52 -16.12
C PRO A 30 6.99 3.48 -17.00
N GLU A 31 6.19 2.62 -17.66
CA GLU A 31 6.64 1.53 -18.51
C GLU A 31 7.40 2.03 -19.77
N ARG A 32 7.28 3.32 -20.09
CA ARG A 32 7.94 3.96 -21.25
C ARG A 32 9.09 4.89 -20.87
N VAL A 33 9.12 5.40 -19.63
CA VAL A 33 10.05 6.47 -19.23
C VAL A 33 11.05 6.04 -18.17
N LEU A 34 10.73 5.01 -17.39
CA LEU A 34 11.65 4.46 -16.40
C LEU A 34 12.76 3.65 -17.07
N GLN A 35 13.99 3.94 -16.71
CA GLN A 35 15.20 3.25 -17.16
C GLN A 35 16.07 2.92 -15.96
N TYR A 36 16.62 1.71 -15.93
CA TYR A 36 17.62 1.34 -14.92
C TYR A 36 18.99 1.81 -15.39
N GLU A 37 19.60 2.73 -14.65
CA GLU A 37 20.84 3.42 -15.04
C GLU A 37 21.89 3.33 -13.95
N ARG A 38 23.16 3.36 -14.37
CA ARG A 38 24.31 3.66 -13.50
C ARG A 38 24.67 5.13 -13.66
N PHE A 39 24.88 5.84 -12.56
CA PHE A 39 25.18 7.27 -12.56
C PHE A 39 26.08 7.66 -11.39
N ARG A 40 26.58 8.90 -11.43
CA ARG A 40 27.42 9.48 -10.38
C ARG A 40 26.75 10.74 -9.83
N ILE A 41 26.70 10.84 -8.50
CA ILE A 41 26.09 11.94 -7.78
C ILE A 41 27.19 12.79 -7.14
N PRO A 42 27.30 14.10 -7.42
CA PRO A 42 28.23 14.97 -6.71
C PRO A 42 27.92 15.02 -5.21
N PHE A 43 28.95 15.02 -4.37
CA PHE A 43 28.84 15.18 -2.93
C PHE A 43 29.93 16.11 -2.42
N ASN A 44 29.52 17.19 -1.75
CA ASN A 44 30.43 18.13 -1.10
C ASN A 44 30.53 17.81 0.39
N ARG A 45 31.70 17.31 0.82
CA ARG A 45 32.01 17.00 2.23
C ARG A 45 31.94 18.22 3.15
N SER A 46 32.13 19.41 2.59
CA SER A 46 32.02 20.68 3.33
C SER A 46 30.60 21.24 3.36
N GLY A 47 29.63 20.56 2.75
CA GLY A 47 28.23 20.99 2.70
C GLY A 47 27.38 20.45 3.86
N SER A 48 26.07 20.66 3.73
CA SER A 48 25.02 20.22 4.66
C SER A 48 24.29 18.95 4.20
N GLN A 49 24.87 18.21 3.26
CA GLN A 49 24.26 17.00 2.69
C GLN A 49 24.79 15.74 3.34
N ALA A 50 24.08 14.63 3.17
CA ALA A 50 24.53 13.31 3.58
C ALA A 50 24.44 12.32 2.42
N VAL A 51 25.33 11.33 2.45
CA VAL A 51 25.29 10.14 1.59
C VAL A 51 24.55 9.05 2.36
N VAL A 52 23.52 8.48 1.73
CA VAL A 52 22.73 7.39 2.33
C VAL A 52 22.79 6.18 1.41
N LYS A 53 23.17 5.03 1.98
CA LYS A 53 23.03 3.72 1.35
C LYS A 53 21.62 3.21 1.59
N MET A 54 20.85 3.12 0.52
CA MET A 54 19.46 2.68 0.60
C MET A 54 19.40 1.19 0.93
N LEU A 55 18.46 0.79 1.78
CA LEU A 55 18.22 -0.62 2.13
C LEU A 55 16.97 -1.15 1.43
N ALA A 56 15.88 -0.40 1.49
CA ALA A 56 14.64 -0.76 0.83
C ALA A 56 13.79 0.47 0.47
N ALA A 57 12.98 0.35 -0.57
CA ALA A 57 12.02 1.37 -0.97
C ALA A 57 10.72 0.71 -1.47
N PRO A 58 9.55 1.06 -0.91
CA PRO A 58 8.26 0.56 -1.38
C PRO A 58 7.87 1.11 -2.76
N VAL A 59 6.94 0.42 -3.41
CA VAL A 59 6.31 0.88 -4.67
C VAL A 59 4.86 1.26 -4.41
N HIS A 60 4.55 2.56 -4.48
CA HIS A 60 3.22 3.15 -4.29
C HIS A 60 2.56 3.51 -5.61
N ARG A 61 1.24 3.69 -5.54
CA ARG A 61 0.49 4.39 -6.59
C ARG A 61 0.94 5.85 -6.72
N HIS A 62 1.40 6.47 -5.64
CA HIS A 62 1.91 7.84 -5.63
C HIS A 62 3.17 8.00 -6.49
N ASP A 63 4.07 7.01 -6.51
CA ASP A 63 5.23 6.99 -7.41
C ASP A 63 4.81 7.08 -8.87
N ARG A 64 3.81 6.27 -9.27
CA ARG A 64 3.25 6.29 -10.65
C ARG A 64 2.74 7.68 -11.01
N SER A 65 2.02 8.33 -10.09
CA SER A 65 1.48 9.68 -10.31
C SER A 65 2.58 10.73 -10.44
N LEU A 66 3.67 10.62 -9.66
CA LEU A 66 4.81 11.53 -9.73
C LEU A 66 5.61 11.35 -11.04
N ILE A 67 5.87 10.11 -11.44
CA ILE A 67 6.51 9.79 -12.72
C ILE A 67 5.66 10.31 -13.89
N ALA A 68 4.34 10.13 -13.83
CA ALA A 68 3.41 10.62 -14.85
C ALA A 68 3.25 12.15 -14.87
N GLY A 69 3.71 12.88 -13.86
CA GLY A 69 3.56 14.33 -13.75
C GLY A 69 2.17 14.79 -13.30
N CYS A 70 1.36 13.87 -12.74
CA CYS A 70 -0.01 14.14 -12.28
C CYS A 70 -0.11 14.35 -10.76
N CYS A 71 1.00 14.57 -10.08
CA CYS A 71 1.08 14.62 -8.61
C CYS A 71 0.88 16.03 -8.02
N GLY A 72 -0.05 16.80 -8.58
CA GLY A 72 -0.41 18.13 -8.09
C GLY A 72 0.82 19.05 -7.87
N PRO A 73 1.05 19.54 -6.63
CA PRO A 73 2.14 20.47 -6.31
C PRO A 73 3.53 19.82 -6.23
N ILE A 74 3.61 18.49 -6.12
CA ILE A 74 4.88 17.77 -5.99
C ILE A 74 5.41 17.47 -7.38
N ARG A 75 6.55 18.07 -7.74
CA ARG A 75 7.20 17.90 -9.04
C ARG A 75 8.71 17.80 -8.91
N PRO A 76 9.39 17.01 -9.74
CA PRO A 76 10.84 17.02 -9.84
C PRO A 76 11.34 18.43 -10.19
N LYS A 77 12.44 18.86 -9.57
CA LYS A 77 13.06 20.15 -9.89
C LYS A 77 13.77 20.12 -11.25
N SER A 78 14.31 18.98 -11.63
CA SER A 78 15.08 18.79 -12.87
C SER A 78 15.06 17.33 -13.33
N PHE A 79 15.35 17.12 -14.62
CA PHE A 79 15.63 15.81 -15.18
C PHE A 79 17.13 15.63 -15.42
N PRO A 80 17.66 14.39 -15.36
CA PRO A 80 16.95 13.14 -15.10
C PRO A 80 16.77 12.87 -13.59
N GLN A 81 15.58 12.41 -13.22
CA GLN A 81 15.16 12.22 -11.82
C GLN A 81 15.17 10.74 -11.44
N VAL A 82 15.62 10.43 -10.21
CA VAL A 82 15.47 9.09 -9.61
C VAL A 82 14.02 8.93 -9.11
N ALA A 83 13.38 7.80 -9.42
CA ALA A 83 12.03 7.49 -8.98
C ALA A 83 11.99 7.03 -7.51
N GLY A 84 10.79 6.92 -6.93
CA GLY A 84 10.59 6.50 -5.53
C GLY A 84 10.42 7.68 -4.57
N VAL A 85 9.30 7.68 -3.86
CA VAL A 85 8.89 8.78 -2.96
C VAL A 85 9.24 8.58 -1.50
N GLU A 86 9.51 7.34 -1.09
CA GLU A 86 9.96 7.03 0.27
C GLU A 86 10.87 5.80 0.29
N GLY A 87 11.58 5.61 1.40
CA GLY A 87 12.43 4.45 1.63
C GLY A 87 13.21 4.59 2.92
N VAL A 88 13.97 3.55 3.25
CA VAL A 88 14.86 3.53 4.41
C VAL A 88 16.28 3.20 3.98
N GLY A 89 17.25 3.85 4.61
CA GLY A 89 18.67 3.68 4.32
C GLY A 89 19.53 3.89 5.56
N VAL A 90 20.82 3.62 5.42
CA VAL A 90 21.83 3.88 6.46
C VAL A 90 22.71 5.03 5.98
N VAL A 91 22.95 6.00 6.87
CA VAL A 91 23.87 7.10 6.60
C VAL A 91 25.28 6.54 6.47
N GLU A 92 25.92 6.75 5.32
CA GLU A 92 27.31 6.36 5.09
C GLU A 92 28.29 7.50 5.34
N GLU A 93 27.89 8.74 5.05
CA GLU A 93 28.75 9.91 5.22
C GLU A 93 27.90 11.17 5.45
N VAL A 94 28.34 12.05 6.34
CA VAL A 94 27.65 13.31 6.65
C VAL A 94 28.58 14.49 6.35
N GLY A 95 28.05 15.52 5.68
CA GLY A 95 28.76 16.76 5.44
C GLY A 95 29.08 17.51 6.74
N THR A 96 30.24 18.15 6.77
CA THR A 96 30.78 18.82 7.96
C THR A 96 30.06 20.10 8.36
N ALA A 97 29.29 20.71 7.45
CA ALA A 97 28.50 21.92 7.72
C ALA A 97 27.05 21.62 8.10
N THR A 98 26.77 20.41 8.59
CA THR A 98 25.43 20.01 9.04
C THR A 98 25.14 20.54 10.44
N SER A 99 23.99 21.17 10.62
CA SER A 99 23.50 21.66 11.92
C SER A 99 22.75 20.59 12.72
N LEU A 100 22.34 19.50 12.06
CA LEU A 100 21.58 18.41 12.66
C LEU A 100 22.51 17.34 13.22
N ALA A 101 22.16 16.80 14.38
CA ALA A 101 22.81 15.61 14.95
C ALA A 101 22.41 14.36 14.13
N LEU A 102 23.10 14.15 13.01
CA LEU A 102 23.05 12.94 12.18
C LEU A 102 24.43 12.33 12.14
N ARG A 103 24.53 11.00 12.24
CA ARG A 103 25.79 10.27 12.32
C ARG A 103 25.85 9.17 11.26
N GLU A 104 27.06 8.83 10.86
CA GLU A 104 27.31 7.62 10.09
C GLU A 104 26.81 6.39 10.86
N GLY A 105 26.14 5.47 10.17
CA GLY A 105 25.49 4.31 10.77
C GLY A 105 24.03 4.55 11.21
N ASP A 106 23.55 5.79 11.26
CA ASP A 106 22.15 6.06 11.59
C ASP A 106 21.22 5.45 10.53
N LEU A 107 20.19 4.75 10.99
CA LEU A 107 19.09 4.28 10.15
C LEU A 107 18.11 5.44 9.94
N VAL A 108 17.87 5.82 8.69
CA VAL A 108 17.08 6.98 8.33
C VAL A 108 15.95 6.63 7.37
N TRP A 109 14.79 7.23 7.60
CA TRP A 109 13.68 7.26 6.65
C TRP A 109 13.77 8.53 5.81
N ILE A 110 13.61 8.37 4.49
CA ILE A 110 13.71 9.46 3.53
C ILE A 110 12.33 10.10 3.40
N ASN A 111 12.19 11.27 4.02
CA ASN A 111 10.91 11.94 4.20
C ASN A 111 10.69 13.08 3.18
N ASN A 112 11.04 12.82 1.91
CA ASN A 112 10.83 13.79 0.85
C ASN A 112 10.59 13.08 -0.51
N PRO A 113 9.38 13.20 -1.09
CA PRO A 113 9.02 12.55 -2.35
C PRO A 113 9.88 12.92 -3.56
N THR A 114 10.62 14.02 -3.50
CA THR A 114 11.43 14.52 -4.63
C THR A 114 12.89 14.06 -4.60
N VAL A 115 13.32 13.38 -3.54
CA VAL A 115 14.70 12.88 -3.41
C VAL A 115 14.98 11.72 -4.37
N GLY A 116 14.00 10.82 -4.55
CA GLY A 116 14.16 9.63 -5.39
C GLY A 116 14.88 8.50 -4.65
N THR A 117 14.11 7.52 -4.19
CA THR A 117 14.61 6.44 -3.31
C THR A 117 14.87 5.12 -4.01
N TRP A 118 14.52 4.96 -5.29
CA TRP A 118 14.76 3.74 -6.08
C TRP A 118 16.17 3.74 -6.68
N ALA A 119 17.17 3.88 -5.81
CA ALA A 119 18.58 3.82 -6.13
C ALA A 119 19.38 3.15 -5.01
N THR A 120 20.58 2.64 -5.30
CA THR A 120 21.45 2.01 -4.31
C THR A 120 22.00 3.02 -3.29
N HIS A 121 22.30 4.23 -3.77
CA HIS A 121 22.81 5.34 -2.98
C HIS A 121 22.14 6.66 -3.38
N ILE A 122 21.92 7.53 -2.41
CA ILE A 122 21.43 8.90 -2.62
C ILE A 122 22.33 9.91 -1.93
N VAL A 123 22.31 11.15 -2.43
CA VAL A 123 22.87 12.33 -1.75
C VAL A 123 21.73 13.32 -1.58
N THR A 124 21.47 13.73 -0.34
CA THR A 124 20.35 14.64 -0.03
C THR A 124 20.67 15.53 1.16
N ASP A 125 19.95 16.64 1.29
CA ASP A 125 20.04 17.52 2.45
C ASP A 125 19.61 16.77 3.72
N VAL A 126 20.31 16.99 4.83
CA VAL A 126 20.02 16.30 6.11
C VAL A 126 18.60 16.53 6.63
N GLU A 127 17.95 17.63 6.24
CA GLU A 127 16.55 17.93 6.58
C GLU A 127 15.56 16.94 5.97
N ASN A 128 15.93 16.23 4.90
CA ASN A 128 15.11 15.19 4.29
C ASN A 128 15.21 13.84 5.02
N LEU A 129 16.03 13.75 6.08
CA LEU A 129 16.36 12.52 6.79
C LEU A 129 15.85 12.57 8.22
N ASP A 130 14.85 11.74 8.50
CA ASP A 130 14.40 11.47 9.87
C ASP A 130 15.06 10.17 10.34
N VAL A 131 15.74 10.21 11.49
CA VAL A 131 16.29 9.00 12.11
C VAL A 131 15.11 8.11 12.55
N VAL A 132 15.22 6.81 12.38
CA VAL A 132 14.18 5.88 12.82
C VAL A 132 14.75 4.87 13.80
N PRO A 133 13.99 4.47 14.83
CA PRO A 133 14.45 3.47 15.79
C PRO A 133 14.78 2.16 15.08
N ASN A 134 16.04 1.72 15.20
CA ASN A 134 16.46 0.42 14.70
C ASN A 134 16.09 -0.67 15.72
N ARG A 135 15.01 -1.40 15.45
CA ARG A 135 14.56 -2.50 16.30
C ARG A 135 14.76 -3.84 15.59
N ALA A 136 15.32 -4.81 16.31
CA ALA A 136 15.56 -6.15 15.77
C ALA A 136 14.28 -6.94 15.46
N ASP A 137 13.15 -6.57 16.07
CA ASP A 137 11.84 -7.22 15.88
C ASP A 137 10.98 -6.56 14.79
N VAL A 138 11.48 -5.54 14.10
CA VAL A 138 10.78 -4.86 13.01
C VAL A 138 11.52 -5.06 11.69
N ASP A 139 10.82 -5.67 10.72
CA ASP A 139 11.36 -5.88 9.39
C ASP A 139 11.66 -4.53 8.69
N VAL A 140 12.79 -4.45 8.00
CA VAL A 140 13.21 -3.25 7.25
C VAL A 140 12.20 -2.80 6.19
N GLU A 141 11.40 -3.72 5.63
CA GLU A 141 10.34 -3.34 4.67
C GLU A 141 9.19 -2.54 5.32
N TYR A 142 8.97 -2.72 6.62
CA TYR A 142 7.98 -1.95 7.38
C TYR A 142 8.51 -0.54 7.61
N LEU A 143 9.78 -0.42 8.02
CA LEU A 143 10.48 0.86 8.15
C LEU A 143 10.56 1.61 6.81
N ALA A 144 10.77 0.89 5.71
CA ALA A 144 10.76 1.47 4.37
C ALA A 144 9.38 2.01 3.97
N SER A 145 8.31 1.45 4.54
CA SER A 145 6.92 1.81 4.27
C SER A 145 6.32 2.69 5.37
N LEU A 146 7.16 3.43 6.11
CA LEU A 146 6.77 4.17 7.31
C LEU A 146 5.60 5.13 7.05
N SER A 147 5.49 5.72 5.85
CA SER A 147 4.35 6.60 5.51
C SER A 147 2.98 5.92 5.67
N LEU A 148 2.88 4.63 5.36
CA LEU A 148 1.64 3.87 5.45
C LEU A 148 1.25 3.66 6.92
N PHE A 149 2.23 3.32 7.76
CA PHE A 149 2.05 3.11 9.19
C PHE A 149 1.75 4.42 9.92
N HIS A 150 2.43 5.51 9.54
CA HIS A 150 2.19 6.84 10.07
C HIS A 150 0.78 7.35 9.76
N THR A 151 0.32 7.13 8.52
CA THR A 151 -1.06 7.45 8.12
C THR A 151 -2.06 6.63 8.94
N ALA A 152 -1.89 5.31 9.01
CA ALA A 152 -2.78 4.45 9.80
C ALA A 152 -2.78 4.82 11.30
N TYR A 153 -1.63 5.19 11.86
CA TYR A 153 -1.50 5.64 13.24
C TYR A 153 -2.36 6.89 13.47
N HIS A 154 -2.21 7.94 12.67
CA HIS A 154 -3.05 9.13 12.81
C HIS A 154 -4.54 8.85 12.63
N LEU A 155 -4.91 8.06 11.62
CA LEU A 155 -6.31 7.70 11.39
C LEU A 155 -6.96 7.00 12.58
N THR A 156 -6.18 6.25 13.37
CA THR A 156 -6.68 5.47 14.51
C THR A 156 -6.40 6.08 15.88
N ASN A 157 -5.58 7.14 15.96
CA ASN A 157 -5.18 7.79 17.22
C ASN A 157 -5.60 9.27 17.32
N SER A 158 -5.70 10.00 16.21
CA SER A 158 -5.71 11.47 16.25
C SER A 158 -7.09 12.12 16.07
N PHE A 159 -8.10 11.37 15.65
CA PHE A 159 -9.42 11.94 15.29
C PHE A 159 -10.55 11.54 16.25
N THR A 160 -10.46 10.34 16.80
CA THR A 160 -11.46 9.81 17.74
C THR A 160 -10.75 8.96 18.77
N ASN A 161 -11.09 9.14 20.05
CA ASN A 161 -10.61 8.28 21.12
C ASN A 161 -11.40 6.96 21.10
N LEU A 162 -10.94 6.00 20.29
CA LEU A 162 -11.60 4.71 20.13
C LEU A 162 -11.52 3.87 21.41
N GLN A 163 -12.67 3.45 21.90
CA GLN A 163 -12.81 2.54 23.04
C GLN A 163 -13.14 1.10 22.58
N PRO A 164 -12.94 0.09 23.43
CA PRO A 164 -13.41 -1.26 23.15
C PRO A 164 -14.90 -1.28 22.76
N ASN A 165 -15.26 -2.11 21.79
CA ASN A 165 -16.59 -2.23 21.18
C ASN A 165 -17.07 -1.05 20.32
N ASP A 166 -16.32 0.05 20.23
CA ASP A 166 -16.64 1.13 19.28
C ASP A 166 -16.61 0.61 17.85
N VAL A 167 -17.49 1.14 17.00
CA VAL A 167 -17.64 0.71 15.61
C VAL A 167 -16.95 1.70 14.67
N VAL A 168 -16.10 1.17 13.79
CA VAL A 168 -15.38 1.92 12.75
C VAL A 168 -15.77 1.39 11.38
N LEU A 169 -16.09 2.28 10.45
CA LEU A 169 -16.28 1.98 9.03
C LEU A 169 -15.00 2.35 8.27
N GLN A 170 -14.60 1.56 7.28
CA GLN A 170 -13.45 1.90 6.43
C GLN A 170 -13.65 1.48 4.98
N THR A 171 -13.20 2.32 4.05
CA THR A 171 -13.22 1.98 2.61
C THR A 171 -11.92 1.36 2.14
N GLY A 172 -12.01 0.44 1.18
CA GLY A 172 -10.86 -0.19 0.52
C GLY A 172 -10.11 -1.18 1.39
N ALA A 173 -10.77 -2.26 1.82
CA ALA A 173 -10.17 -3.30 2.66
C ALA A 173 -8.81 -3.83 2.13
N SER A 174 -8.62 -3.90 0.81
CA SER A 174 -7.36 -4.34 0.19
C SER A 174 -6.21 -3.33 0.28
N SER A 175 -6.49 -2.07 0.61
CA SER A 175 -5.45 -1.04 0.75
C SER A 175 -4.50 -1.38 1.89
N SER A 176 -3.20 -1.17 1.68
CA SER A 176 -2.19 -1.39 2.74
C SER A 176 -2.48 -0.59 4.00
N ILE A 177 -2.95 0.66 3.87
CA ILE A 177 -3.33 1.49 5.02
C ILE A 177 -4.54 0.90 5.75
N ALA A 178 -5.52 0.37 5.01
CA ALA A 178 -6.70 -0.25 5.61
C ALA A 178 -6.36 -1.53 6.37
N GLN A 179 -5.45 -2.34 5.81
CA GLN A 179 -4.90 -3.50 6.50
C GLN A 179 -4.14 -3.09 7.77
N ILE A 180 -3.28 -2.07 7.73
CA ILE A 180 -2.59 -1.61 8.95
C ILE A 180 -3.59 -1.10 10.00
N CYS A 181 -4.59 -0.30 9.58
CA CYS A 181 -5.66 0.17 10.48
C CYS A 181 -6.40 -0.99 11.15
N GLN A 182 -6.62 -2.10 10.43
CA GLN A 182 -7.24 -3.30 10.97
C GLN A 182 -6.48 -3.85 12.19
N GLY A 183 -5.15 -3.91 12.13
CA GLY A 183 -4.35 -4.31 13.30
C GLY A 183 -4.52 -3.35 14.47
N TYR A 184 -4.44 -2.05 14.21
CA TYR A 184 -4.52 -1.02 15.25
C TYR A 184 -5.90 -0.90 15.90
N ILE A 185 -6.97 -1.07 15.12
CA ILE A 185 -8.36 -1.01 15.61
C ILE A 185 -8.69 -2.29 16.41
N ARG A 186 -8.25 -3.46 15.90
CA ARG A 186 -8.41 -4.73 16.62
C ARG A 186 -7.68 -4.72 17.97
N ALA A 187 -6.45 -4.21 18.01
CA ALA A 187 -5.68 -4.12 19.25
C ALA A 187 -6.36 -3.27 20.33
N ARG A 188 -7.27 -2.36 19.95
CA ARG A 188 -8.10 -1.56 20.87
C ARG A 188 -9.41 -2.23 21.26
N GLY A 189 -9.71 -3.42 20.72
CA GLY A 189 -10.99 -4.11 20.93
C GLY A 189 -12.17 -3.47 20.20
N ALA A 190 -11.93 -2.56 19.25
CA ALA A 190 -12.97 -1.94 18.44
C ALA A 190 -13.39 -2.82 17.25
N LYS A 191 -14.62 -2.66 16.77
CA LYS A 191 -15.23 -3.44 15.69
C LYS A 191 -15.05 -2.72 14.36
N LEU A 192 -14.23 -3.28 13.47
CA LEU A 192 -13.95 -2.72 12.15
C LEU A 192 -14.83 -3.35 11.06
N PHE A 193 -15.65 -2.54 10.41
CA PHE A 193 -16.37 -2.90 9.19
C PHE A 193 -15.66 -2.30 7.99
N GLN A 194 -15.14 -3.16 7.12
CA GLN A 194 -14.47 -2.69 5.91
C GLN A 194 -15.33 -2.92 4.68
N THR A 195 -15.09 -2.10 3.68
CA THR A 195 -15.75 -2.23 2.39
C THR A 195 -14.73 -2.40 1.28
N MET A 196 -15.08 -3.14 0.24
CA MET A 196 -14.19 -3.32 -0.91
C MET A 196 -14.95 -3.34 -2.24
N GLN A 197 -14.25 -2.97 -3.30
CA GLN A 197 -14.72 -3.23 -4.65
C GLN A 197 -14.59 -4.72 -4.95
N LEU A 198 -15.64 -5.32 -5.48
CA LEU A 198 -15.55 -6.66 -6.07
C LEU A 198 -14.78 -6.56 -7.39
N GLY A 199 -13.69 -7.34 -7.52
CA GLY A 199 -13.03 -7.61 -8.79
C GLY A 199 -13.84 -8.56 -9.68
N ARG A 200 -13.19 -9.37 -10.52
CA ARG A 200 -13.87 -10.43 -11.30
C ARG A 200 -13.51 -11.87 -10.88
N THR A 201 -12.47 -12.09 -10.09
CA THR A 201 -11.90 -13.45 -9.96
C THR A 201 -11.50 -13.94 -8.55
N GLU A 202 -11.46 -13.11 -7.49
CA GLU A 202 -10.91 -13.54 -6.17
C GLU A 202 -11.71 -13.06 -4.94
N HIS A 203 -13.04 -13.19 -4.96
CA HIS A 203 -13.89 -12.48 -3.99
C HIS A 203 -13.99 -13.12 -2.62
N ALA A 204 -14.28 -14.40 -2.60
CA ALA A 204 -14.51 -15.17 -1.39
C ALA A 204 -13.29 -15.22 -0.48
N HIS A 205 -12.15 -15.59 -1.05
CA HIS A 205 -10.91 -15.76 -0.32
C HIS A 205 -10.42 -14.44 0.27
N LEU A 206 -10.57 -13.31 -0.43
CA LEU A 206 -10.20 -11.99 0.09
C LEU A 206 -11.10 -11.56 1.26
N LEU A 207 -12.42 -11.76 1.15
CA LEU A 207 -13.35 -11.46 2.25
C LEU A 207 -13.03 -12.30 3.50
N ALA A 208 -12.84 -13.61 3.33
CA ALA A 208 -12.44 -14.52 4.41
C ALA A 208 -11.07 -14.14 4.98
N PHE A 209 -10.10 -13.82 4.12
CA PHE A 209 -8.75 -13.41 4.51
C PHE A 209 -8.75 -12.16 5.40
N PHE A 210 -9.50 -11.12 5.04
CA PHE A 210 -9.58 -9.91 5.86
C PHE A 210 -10.38 -10.16 7.15
N LYS A 211 -11.45 -10.96 7.12
CA LYS A 211 -12.19 -11.35 8.33
C LYS A 211 -11.29 -12.11 9.33
N MET A 212 -10.59 -13.15 8.88
CA MET A 212 -9.65 -13.93 9.72
C MET A 212 -8.58 -13.09 10.40
N ARG A 213 -8.22 -11.95 9.80
CA ARG A 213 -7.19 -11.04 10.31
C ARG A 213 -7.70 -10.02 11.31
N GLY A 214 -9.02 -9.98 11.56
CA GLY A 214 -9.63 -9.13 12.58
C GLY A 214 -10.54 -8.02 12.07
N ALA A 215 -10.93 -8.02 10.80
CA ALA A 215 -12.09 -7.25 10.40
C ALA A 215 -13.33 -7.93 10.99
N PHE A 216 -14.20 -7.15 11.64
CA PHE A 216 -15.44 -7.67 12.22
C PHE A 216 -16.38 -8.14 11.09
N ALA A 217 -16.47 -7.35 10.03
CA ALA A 217 -17.08 -7.74 8.77
C ALA A 217 -16.41 -7.03 7.60
N VAL A 218 -16.46 -7.68 6.43
CA VAL A 218 -16.02 -7.09 5.16
C VAL A 218 -17.15 -7.25 4.16
N VAL A 219 -17.58 -6.14 3.57
CA VAL A 219 -18.72 -6.13 2.66
C VAL A 219 -18.38 -5.51 1.30
N PRO A 220 -18.99 -5.99 0.21
CA PRO A 220 -18.91 -5.34 -1.09
C PRO A 220 -19.45 -3.90 -1.10
N TYR A 221 -18.96 -3.06 -2.01
CA TYR A 221 -19.46 -1.69 -2.15
C TYR A 221 -20.97 -1.59 -2.44
N ASN A 222 -21.51 -2.48 -3.27
CA ASN A 222 -22.95 -2.50 -3.56
C ASN A 222 -23.80 -2.93 -2.34
N TYR A 223 -23.22 -3.68 -1.40
CA TYR A 223 -23.91 -4.13 -0.19
C TYR A 223 -24.30 -2.97 0.73
N VAL A 224 -23.49 -1.91 0.77
CA VAL A 224 -23.67 -0.75 1.66
C VAL A 224 -25.04 -0.07 1.52
N ARG A 225 -25.62 -0.07 0.32
CA ARG A 225 -26.92 0.58 0.05
C ARG A 225 -28.14 -0.30 0.36
N THR A 226 -27.91 -1.55 0.74
CA THR A 226 -28.99 -2.52 0.99
C THR A 226 -29.51 -2.40 2.42
N ASN A 227 -30.73 -2.89 2.66
CA ASN A 227 -31.27 -3.04 4.02
C ASN A 227 -30.44 -4.03 4.86
N TYR A 228 -29.73 -4.95 4.23
CA TYR A 228 -28.86 -5.89 4.92
C TYR A 228 -27.68 -5.21 5.62
N MET A 229 -27.13 -4.13 5.06
CA MET A 229 -26.10 -3.33 5.75
C MET A 229 -26.65 -2.71 7.03
N ARG A 230 -27.88 -2.17 7.00
CA ARG A 230 -28.54 -1.61 8.19
C ARG A 230 -28.80 -2.68 9.24
N ARG A 231 -29.25 -3.87 8.84
CA ARG A 231 -29.43 -5.02 9.74
C ARG A 231 -28.11 -5.52 10.33
N LEU A 232 -27.04 -5.55 9.53
CA LEU A 232 -25.71 -5.92 10.02
C LEU A 232 -25.20 -4.94 11.10
N LEU A 233 -25.55 -3.65 10.96
CA LEU A 233 -25.17 -2.63 11.92
C LEU A 233 -26.15 -2.50 13.10
N SER A 234 -27.35 -3.07 13.05
CA SER A 234 -28.33 -2.95 14.14
C SER A 234 -27.93 -3.69 15.40
N ASP A 235 -27.05 -4.69 15.27
CA ASP A 235 -26.59 -5.53 16.39
C ASP A 235 -25.34 -4.97 17.07
N VAL A 236 -24.89 -3.76 16.69
CA VAL A 236 -23.70 -3.10 17.23
C VAL A 236 -23.98 -1.62 17.52
N PRO A 237 -23.15 -0.96 18.36
CA PRO A 237 -23.29 0.48 18.59
C PRO A 237 -23.18 1.29 17.29
N PRO A 238 -23.80 2.48 17.22
CA PRO A 238 -23.68 3.36 16.06
C PRO A 238 -22.21 3.65 15.70
N PRO A 239 -21.82 3.59 14.41
CA PRO A 239 -20.44 3.82 13.99
C PRO A 239 -19.93 5.21 14.35
N LYS A 240 -18.82 5.30 15.08
CA LYS A 240 -18.23 6.57 15.53
C LYS A 240 -17.27 7.20 14.53
N LEU A 241 -16.64 6.38 13.68
CA LEU A 241 -15.56 6.80 12.81
C LEU A 241 -15.71 6.16 11.42
N LEU A 242 -15.56 6.96 10.38
CA LEU A 242 -15.43 6.52 8.99
C LEU A 242 -14.06 6.92 8.44
N LEU A 243 -13.26 5.93 8.06
CA LEU A 243 -11.97 6.11 7.38
C LEU A 243 -12.17 5.97 5.87
N ASN A 244 -12.18 7.10 5.18
CA ASN A 244 -12.51 7.19 3.76
C ASN A 244 -11.27 7.45 2.88
N HIS A 245 -10.98 6.53 1.97
CA HIS A 245 -9.96 6.71 0.92
C HIS A 245 -10.53 6.70 -0.50
N THR A 246 -11.82 6.37 -0.64
CA THR A 246 -12.46 6.12 -1.94
C THR A 246 -13.18 7.36 -2.45
N CYS A 247 -13.89 8.09 -1.58
CA CYS A 247 -14.78 9.22 -1.93
C CYS A 247 -15.95 8.82 -2.84
N GLY A 248 -16.58 9.81 -3.48
CA GLY A 248 -17.78 9.63 -4.30
C GLY A 248 -19.03 9.24 -3.53
N ASN A 249 -20.10 8.97 -4.28
CA ASN A 249 -21.41 8.61 -3.72
C ASN A 249 -21.37 7.36 -2.83
N PHE A 250 -20.40 6.46 -3.07
CA PHE A 250 -20.21 5.29 -2.25
C PHE A 250 -19.83 5.67 -0.81
N ALA A 251 -18.81 6.51 -0.63
CA ALA A 251 -18.42 7.00 0.68
C ALA A 251 -19.54 7.86 1.32
N SER A 252 -20.28 8.63 0.53
CA SER A 252 -21.47 9.37 1.01
C SER A 252 -22.54 8.46 1.61
N CYS A 253 -22.75 7.27 1.04
CA CYS A 253 -23.66 6.29 1.64
C CYS A 253 -23.17 5.82 3.02
N LEU A 254 -21.85 5.61 3.18
CA LEU A 254 -21.27 5.24 4.48
C LEU A 254 -21.38 6.36 5.52
N VAL A 255 -21.24 7.63 5.10
CA VAL A 255 -21.45 8.79 6.00
C VAL A 255 -22.85 8.74 6.61
N SER A 256 -23.87 8.39 5.82
CA SER A 256 -25.24 8.30 6.32
C SER A 256 -25.43 7.24 7.42
N LEU A 257 -24.54 6.23 7.48
CA LEU A 257 -24.56 5.15 8.47
C LEU A 257 -23.83 5.47 9.77
N LEU A 258 -23.16 6.63 9.89
CA LEU A 258 -22.50 7.03 11.13
C LEU A 258 -23.51 7.22 12.28
N GLY A 259 -23.08 7.11 13.53
CA GLY A 259 -23.83 7.64 14.66
C GLY A 259 -23.75 9.16 14.73
N ASP A 260 -24.64 9.78 15.50
CA ASP A 260 -24.57 11.22 15.76
C ASP A 260 -23.22 11.61 16.37
N ASN A 261 -22.72 12.80 15.99
CA ASN A 261 -21.39 13.31 16.31
C ASN A 261 -20.23 12.44 15.78
N GLY A 262 -20.51 11.50 14.86
CA GLY A 262 -19.50 10.68 14.21
C GLY A 262 -18.52 11.49 13.37
N VAL A 263 -17.33 10.93 13.15
CA VAL A 263 -16.25 11.60 12.39
C VAL A 263 -15.99 10.86 11.08
N CYS A 264 -16.03 11.59 9.97
CA CYS A 264 -15.57 11.11 8.66
C CYS A 264 -14.19 11.71 8.36
N VAL A 265 -13.16 10.87 8.30
CA VAL A 265 -11.78 11.26 7.97
C VAL A 265 -11.47 10.81 6.55
N THR A 266 -11.26 11.77 5.66
CA THR A 266 -10.84 11.50 4.27
C THR A 266 -9.33 11.64 4.12
N TYR A 267 -8.68 10.59 3.61
CA TYR A 267 -7.21 10.54 3.44
C TYR A 267 -6.77 10.09 2.03
N GLY A 268 -7.72 9.92 1.12
CA GLY A 268 -7.47 9.55 -0.27
C GLY A 268 -8.70 9.79 -1.14
N ASN A 269 -8.51 9.80 -2.46
CA ASN A 269 -9.57 10.01 -3.44
C ASN A 269 -9.44 9.03 -4.61
N THR A 270 -9.53 7.74 -4.33
CA THR A 270 -9.30 6.69 -5.35
C THR A 270 -10.37 6.70 -6.44
N SER A 271 -11.60 7.14 -6.14
CA SER A 271 -12.66 7.24 -7.17
C SER A 271 -12.51 8.48 -8.06
N GLY A 272 -11.70 9.46 -7.68
CA GLY A 272 -11.60 10.76 -8.37
C GLY A 272 -12.88 11.59 -8.30
N LYS A 273 -13.85 11.25 -7.43
CA LYS A 273 -15.16 11.90 -7.34
C LYS A 273 -15.31 12.61 -6.01
N PRO A 274 -15.97 13.79 -5.95
CA PRO A 274 -16.17 14.50 -4.70
C PRO A 274 -17.05 13.68 -3.74
N LEU A 275 -16.81 13.86 -2.43
CA LEU A 275 -17.68 13.34 -1.39
C LEU A 275 -18.92 14.25 -1.28
N GLN A 276 -20.12 13.69 -1.45
CA GLN A 276 -21.37 14.41 -1.21
C GLN A 276 -21.76 14.30 0.26
N ILE A 277 -22.14 15.42 0.87
CA ILE A 277 -22.48 15.51 2.30
C ILE A 277 -23.89 16.07 2.41
N SER A 278 -24.75 15.42 3.20
CA SER A 278 -26.07 15.95 3.52
C SER A 278 -25.94 17.10 4.53
N ASN A 279 -26.66 18.20 4.28
CA ASN A 279 -26.71 19.32 5.23
C ASN A 279 -27.23 18.88 6.60
N MET A 280 -28.19 17.95 6.65
CA MET A 280 -28.74 17.45 7.90
C MET A 280 -27.78 16.52 8.65
N ASP A 281 -26.86 15.85 7.94
CA ASP A 281 -25.77 15.11 8.61
C ASP A 281 -24.83 16.07 9.35
N ALA A 282 -24.53 17.23 8.74
CA ALA A 282 -23.68 18.23 9.39
C ALA A 282 -24.41 18.99 10.51
N ILE A 283 -25.66 19.43 10.28
CA ILE A 283 -26.38 20.33 11.19
C ILE A 283 -27.05 19.55 12.33
N ALA A 284 -27.93 18.61 12.00
CA ALA A 284 -28.77 17.96 13.00
C ALA A 284 -28.05 16.79 13.69
N ARG A 285 -27.25 16.03 12.92
CA ARG A 285 -26.51 14.88 13.45
C ARG A 285 -25.10 15.24 13.93
N GLY A 286 -24.63 16.47 13.70
CA GLY A 286 -23.31 16.92 14.15
C GLY A 286 -22.13 16.16 13.55
N ILE A 287 -22.29 15.51 12.39
CA ILE A 287 -21.21 14.73 11.76
C ILE A 287 -20.04 15.65 11.39
N GLN A 288 -18.85 15.26 11.81
CA GLN A 288 -17.63 16.02 11.56
C GLN A 288 -16.88 15.50 10.34
N PHE A 289 -16.46 16.41 9.46
CA PHE A 289 -15.67 16.09 8.28
C PHE A 289 -14.25 16.58 8.45
N LYS A 290 -13.28 15.67 8.38
CA LYS A 290 -11.85 15.95 8.55
C LYS A 290 -11.06 15.41 7.37
N GLY A 291 -9.95 16.07 7.07
CA GLY A 291 -8.97 15.61 6.09
C GLY A 291 -7.67 15.20 6.80
N PHE A 292 -7.01 14.16 6.29
CA PHE A 292 -5.65 13.83 6.70
C PHE A 292 -4.75 13.71 5.47
N PHE A 293 -3.64 14.45 5.48
CA PHE A 293 -2.63 14.38 4.43
C PHE A 293 -1.24 14.39 5.06
N LEU A 294 -0.57 13.23 5.03
CA LEU A 294 0.70 13.03 5.73
C LEU A 294 1.79 14.03 5.32
N PRO A 295 2.01 14.37 4.03
CA PRO A 295 3.02 15.37 3.66
C PRO A 295 2.79 16.73 4.33
N ARG A 296 1.54 17.19 4.43
CA ARG A 296 1.21 18.44 5.14
C ARG A 296 1.44 18.33 6.65
N TRP A 297 1.20 17.15 7.23
CA TRP A 297 1.52 16.93 8.64
C TRP A 297 3.03 17.02 8.88
N ILE A 298 3.84 16.37 8.04
CA ILE A 298 5.31 16.42 8.10
C ILE A 298 5.82 17.87 7.99
N GLU A 299 5.35 18.62 6.99
CA GLU A 299 5.78 20.02 6.75
C GLU A 299 5.44 20.95 7.92
N SER A 300 4.34 20.69 8.64
CA SER A 300 3.87 21.55 9.74
C SER A 300 4.44 21.21 11.10
N HIS A 301 5.29 20.19 11.22
CA HIS A 301 5.83 19.71 12.50
C HIS A 301 7.36 19.76 12.54
N THR A 302 7.90 20.13 13.70
CA THR A 302 9.35 20.11 13.93
C THR A 302 9.90 18.69 13.87
N ARG A 303 11.21 18.56 13.62
CA ARG A 303 11.89 17.27 13.57
C ARG A 303 11.68 16.48 14.86
N GLU A 304 11.79 17.12 16.03
CA GLU A 304 11.57 16.49 17.33
C GLU A 304 10.14 15.96 17.49
N ALA A 305 9.14 16.69 16.99
CA ALA A 305 7.76 16.22 16.99
C ALA A 305 7.58 15.00 16.07
N ARG A 306 8.17 15.01 14.88
CA ARG A 306 8.15 13.86 13.96
C ARG A 306 8.83 12.64 14.56
N MET A 307 10.02 12.81 15.12
CA MET A 307 10.79 11.74 15.77
C MET A 307 10.02 11.06 16.92
N ARG A 308 9.29 11.84 17.74
CA ARG A 308 8.43 11.27 18.79
C ARG A 308 7.30 10.40 18.22
N VAL A 309 6.70 10.81 17.11
CA VAL A 309 5.65 10.00 16.46
C VAL A 309 6.26 8.78 15.78
N HIS A 310 7.43 8.90 15.14
CA HIS A 310 8.16 7.75 14.57
C HIS A 310 8.40 6.67 15.62
N GLN A 311 8.79 7.03 16.84
CA GLN A 311 8.93 6.08 17.94
C GLN A 311 7.64 5.29 18.19
N ASN A 312 6.52 5.99 18.40
CA ASN A 312 5.22 5.36 18.66
C ASN A 312 4.76 4.49 17.48
N VAL A 313 4.98 4.98 16.25
CA VAL A 313 4.61 4.26 15.03
C VAL A 313 5.41 2.98 14.91
N VAL A 314 6.74 3.03 15.08
CA VAL A 314 7.63 1.87 15.01
C VAL A 314 7.33 0.85 16.11
N GLU A 315 7.05 1.29 17.33
CA GLU A 315 6.59 0.40 18.41
C GLU A 315 5.29 -0.33 18.05
N SER A 316 4.35 0.37 17.43
CA SER A 316 3.07 -0.21 17.01
C SER A 316 3.17 -1.15 15.79
N MET A 317 4.28 -1.13 15.03
CA MET A 317 4.44 -2.01 13.85
C MET A 317 4.40 -3.49 14.21
N THR A 318 4.85 -3.85 15.42
CA THR A 318 4.83 -5.23 15.93
C THR A 318 3.41 -5.81 15.98
N ILE A 319 2.39 -4.96 16.21
CA ILE A 319 0.98 -5.36 16.14
C ILE A 319 0.63 -5.85 14.74
N ALA A 320 0.99 -5.07 13.71
CA ALA A 320 0.69 -5.42 12.33
C ALA A 320 1.53 -6.62 11.84
N GLN A 321 2.78 -6.74 12.31
CA GLN A 321 3.71 -7.81 11.94
C GLN A 321 3.35 -9.14 12.62
N GLY A 322 3.10 -9.15 13.92
CA GLY A 322 2.80 -10.36 14.70
C GLY A 322 1.51 -11.05 14.27
N HIS A 323 0.54 -10.28 13.78
CA HIS A 323 -0.70 -10.82 13.20
C HIS A 323 -0.60 -11.08 11.69
N GLY A 324 0.56 -10.80 11.08
CA GLY A 324 0.82 -10.94 9.65
C GLY A 324 -0.12 -10.12 8.77
N ILE A 325 -0.68 -9.02 9.30
CA ILE A 325 -1.76 -8.22 8.72
C ILE A 325 -1.23 -7.40 7.54
N PHE A 326 -0.16 -6.63 7.74
CA PHE A 326 0.59 -6.04 6.64
C PHE A 326 1.58 -7.08 6.12
N ARG A 327 1.73 -7.17 4.80
CA ARG A 327 2.70 -8.08 4.17
C ARG A 327 3.50 -7.35 3.13
N ALA A 328 4.79 -7.19 3.37
CA ALA A 328 5.71 -6.79 2.33
C ALA A 328 5.99 -7.98 1.40
N GLN A 329 5.98 -7.72 0.09
CA GLN A 329 6.52 -8.62 -0.91
C GLN A 329 7.82 -8.02 -1.41
N ARG A 330 8.91 -8.75 -1.18
CA ARG A 330 10.27 -8.32 -1.50
C ARG A 330 10.56 -8.56 -2.97
N PHE A 331 11.14 -7.57 -3.62
CA PHE A 331 11.61 -7.64 -5.01
C PHE A 331 13.03 -7.09 -5.06
N LYS A 332 13.92 -7.71 -5.83
CA LYS A 332 15.24 -7.15 -6.08
C LYS A 332 15.13 -5.90 -6.95
N MET A 333 15.88 -4.84 -6.61
CA MET A 333 15.82 -3.58 -7.36
C MET A 333 16.35 -3.70 -8.80
N ASP A 334 17.33 -4.58 -9.02
CA ASP A 334 18.08 -4.75 -10.27
C ASP A 334 17.51 -5.84 -11.20
N SER A 335 16.75 -6.82 -10.69
CA SER A 335 16.17 -7.89 -11.51
C SER A 335 14.64 -7.98 -11.49
N ASP A 336 13.99 -7.74 -10.34
CA ASP A 336 12.57 -8.08 -10.16
C ASP A 336 11.66 -6.85 -10.06
N SER A 337 12.22 -5.64 -10.17
CA SER A 337 11.51 -4.38 -9.98
C SER A 337 10.35 -4.17 -10.96
N VAL A 338 10.46 -4.67 -12.19
CA VAL A 338 9.37 -4.59 -13.18
C VAL A 338 8.14 -5.38 -12.71
N PHE A 339 8.34 -6.54 -12.06
CA PHE A 339 7.25 -7.28 -11.43
C PHE A 339 6.71 -6.54 -10.21
N ALA A 340 7.56 -5.87 -9.43
CA ALA A 340 7.11 -5.02 -8.32
C ALA A 340 6.19 -3.90 -8.81
N PHE A 341 6.54 -3.27 -9.94
CA PHE A 341 5.76 -2.20 -10.57
C PHE A 341 4.38 -2.71 -11.02
N SER A 342 4.34 -3.82 -11.76
CA SER A 342 3.07 -4.40 -12.21
C SER A 342 2.19 -4.82 -11.03
N ASN A 343 2.77 -5.47 -10.01
CA ASN A 343 2.03 -5.83 -8.80
C ASN A 343 1.47 -4.61 -8.05
N ALA A 344 2.21 -3.50 -8.00
CA ALA A 344 1.77 -2.29 -7.32
C ALA A 344 0.71 -1.50 -8.09
N TRP A 345 0.81 -1.49 -9.42
CA TRP A 345 0.04 -0.57 -10.28
C TRP A 345 -1.10 -1.22 -11.03
N ASP A 346 -0.95 -2.49 -11.40
CA ASP A 346 -1.89 -3.24 -12.24
C ASP A 346 -2.64 -4.32 -11.47
N ALA A 347 -2.13 -4.77 -10.31
CA ALA A 347 -2.80 -5.69 -9.38
C ALA A 347 -3.19 -5.00 -8.03
N PRO A 348 -4.02 -3.94 -8.04
CA PRO A 348 -4.28 -3.10 -6.86
C PRO A 348 -5.08 -3.78 -5.74
N LEU A 349 -5.54 -5.02 -5.94
CA LEU A 349 -6.22 -5.83 -4.93
C LEU A 349 -5.29 -6.83 -4.23
N SER A 350 -3.98 -6.77 -4.51
CA SER A 350 -2.99 -7.63 -3.84
C SER A 350 -3.02 -7.42 -2.32
N SER A 351 -3.00 -8.52 -1.58
CA SER A 351 -2.83 -8.52 -0.12
C SER A 351 -1.42 -8.16 0.33
N ARG A 352 -0.48 -7.97 -0.61
CA ARG A 352 0.93 -7.70 -0.30
C ARG A 352 1.40 -6.40 -0.94
N LYS A 353 2.15 -5.63 -0.17
CA LYS A 353 2.79 -4.38 -0.58
C LYS A 353 4.15 -4.68 -1.24
N PRO A 354 4.36 -4.33 -2.52
CA PRO A 354 5.67 -4.49 -3.14
C PRO A 354 6.72 -3.55 -2.54
N VAL A 355 7.89 -4.11 -2.22
CA VAL A 355 9.05 -3.38 -1.67
C VAL A 355 10.32 -3.82 -2.39
N LEU A 356 11.02 -2.85 -2.95
CA LEU A 356 12.32 -3.03 -3.58
C LEU A 356 13.40 -3.14 -2.50
N ARG A 357 14.26 -4.15 -2.59
CA ARG A 357 15.45 -4.34 -1.75
C ARG A 357 16.70 -4.00 -2.55
N MET A 358 17.55 -3.13 -1.99
CA MET A 358 18.69 -2.56 -2.72
C MET A 358 19.96 -3.42 -2.62
N VAL A 359 20.07 -4.22 -1.55
CA VAL A 359 21.22 -5.10 -1.30
C VAL A 359 20.78 -6.56 -1.35
N GLY A 360 21.49 -7.35 -2.15
CA GLY A 360 21.23 -8.76 -2.42
C GLY A 360 21.85 -9.73 -1.41
N GLU A 361 21.52 -9.61 -0.11
CA GLU A 361 21.73 -10.74 0.79
C GLU A 361 20.59 -11.75 0.58
N TYR A 362 20.96 -12.94 0.11
CA TYR A 362 20.11 -14.11 -0.07
C TYR A 362 19.66 -14.68 1.29
N GLY A 363 19.04 -13.87 2.14
CA GLY A 363 18.32 -14.37 3.31
C GLY A 363 17.06 -15.08 2.83
N GLU A 364 17.08 -16.41 2.82
CA GLU A 364 16.02 -17.35 2.44
C GLU A 364 14.81 -16.70 1.76
N TRP A 365 14.91 -16.59 0.43
CA TRP A 365 13.73 -16.36 -0.39
C TRP A 365 12.81 -17.56 -0.19
N ARG A 366 11.89 -17.46 0.76
CA ARG A 366 10.64 -18.21 0.66
C ARG A 366 10.03 -17.76 -0.66
N ARG A 367 10.30 -18.52 -1.75
CA ARG A 367 9.27 -18.77 -2.76
C ARG A 367 7.97 -18.84 -1.98
N PRO A 368 6.88 -18.18 -2.38
CA PRO A 368 5.60 -18.43 -1.75
C PRO A 368 5.49 -19.96 -1.71
N ARG A 369 5.63 -20.56 -0.52
CA ARG A 369 5.18 -21.93 -0.36
C ARG A 369 3.74 -21.79 -0.81
N SER A 370 3.34 -22.59 -1.79
CA SER A 370 2.00 -23.12 -1.78
C SER A 370 1.84 -23.67 -0.37
N ASP A 371 1.44 -22.81 0.57
CA ASP A 371 1.24 -23.19 1.94
C ASP A 371 -0.05 -23.98 1.86
N GLN A 372 0.11 -25.26 1.51
CA GLN A 372 -0.96 -26.20 1.32
C GLN A 372 -1.81 -26.21 2.59
N ALA A 373 -1.23 -25.95 3.76
CA ALA A 373 -1.95 -25.82 5.02
C ALA A 373 -2.76 -24.53 5.09
N ALA A 374 -2.20 -23.35 4.78
CA ALA A 374 -3.00 -22.12 4.71
C ALA A 374 -4.06 -22.15 3.60
N TRP A 375 -3.76 -22.83 2.49
CA TRP A 375 -4.69 -23.10 1.39
C TRP A 375 -5.78 -24.09 1.81
N ASN A 376 -5.44 -25.16 2.52
CA ASN A 376 -6.39 -26.13 3.08
C ASN A 376 -7.26 -25.49 4.17
N ILE A 377 -6.70 -24.64 5.02
CA ILE A 377 -7.44 -23.88 6.03
C ILE A 377 -8.37 -22.88 5.35
N GLY A 378 -7.88 -22.12 4.36
CA GLY A 378 -8.70 -21.21 3.57
C GLY A 378 -9.83 -21.95 2.84
N ARG A 379 -9.57 -23.15 2.34
CA ARG A 379 -10.56 -24.02 1.69
C ARG A 379 -11.57 -24.60 2.70
N ALA A 380 -11.12 -25.07 3.86
CA ALA A 380 -12.01 -25.61 4.90
C ALA A 380 -12.92 -24.52 5.50
N VAL A 381 -12.39 -23.33 5.75
CA VAL A 381 -13.18 -22.15 6.17
C VAL A 381 -14.15 -21.73 5.08
N TRP A 382 -13.78 -21.90 3.80
CA TRP A 382 -14.65 -21.62 2.67
C TRP A 382 -15.79 -22.63 2.53
N ASP A 383 -15.50 -23.92 2.70
CA ASP A 383 -16.50 -24.98 2.65
C ASP A 383 -17.51 -24.85 3.80
N ASP A 384 -17.03 -24.51 5.01
CA ASP A 384 -17.88 -24.20 6.18
C ASP A 384 -18.74 -22.93 5.97
N LEU A 385 -18.19 -21.88 5.37
CA LEU A 385 -18.94 -20.65 5.07
C LEU A 385 -20.00 -20.88 3.99
N LEU A 386 -19.69 -21.66 2.94
CA LEU A 386 -20.66 -22.06 1.91
C LEU A 386 -21.80 -22.87 2.53
N GLN A 387 -21.47 -23.78 3.44
CA GLN A 387 -22.45 -24.58 4.17
C GLN A 387 -23.37 -23.68 5.02
N GLN A 388 -22.83 -22.74 5.78
CA GLN A 388 -23.61 -21.79 6.59
C GLN A 388 -24.48 -20.87 5.71
N MET A 389 -23.95 -20.40 4.58
CA MET A 389 -24.72 -19.59 3.63
C MET A 389 -25.86 -20.41 3.00
N TRP A 390 -25.63 -21.68 2.68
CA TRP A 390 -26.64 -22.61 2.17
C TRP A 390 -27.75 -22.88 3.18
N GLU A 391 -27.38 -23.20 4.43
CA GLU A 391 -28.31 -23.41 5.54
C GLU A 391 -29.17 -22.17 5.81
N SER A 392 -28.60 -20.96 5.62
CA SER A 392 -29.33 -19.70 5.78
C SER A 392 -30.24 -19.35 4.60
N ALA A 393 -30.01 -19.92 3.40
CA ALA A 393 -30.71 -19.57 2.16
C ALA A 393 -31.85 -20.53 1.79
N GLY A 394 -31.92 -21.72 2.37
CA GLY A 394 -33.06 -22.64 2.25
C GLY A 394 -33.32 -23.20 0.84
N THR A 395 -32.33 -23.19 -0.06
CA THR A 395 -32.48 -23.66 -1.45
C THR A 395 -31.95 -25.09 -1.66
N THR A 396 -32.64 -25.90 -2.45
CA THR A 396 -32.35 -27.34 -2.67
C THR A 396 -31.32 -27.66 -3.76
N GLU A 397 -30.72 -26.68 -4.44
CA GLU A 397 -29.74 -26.94 -5.52
C GLU A 397 -28.29 -26.96 -5.02
N ASN A 398 -27.53 -27.96 -5.48
CA ASN A 398 -26.13 -28.22 -5.10
C ASN A 398 -25.18 -27.15 -5.70
N PRO A 399 -24.36 -26.44 -4.90
CA PRO A 399 -23.46 -25.39 -5.40
C PRO A 399 -22.39 -25.89 -6.41
N GLN A 400 -22.11 -27.19 -6.48
CA GLN A 400 -21.20 -27.77 -7.48
C GLN A 400 -21.79 -27.81 -8.90
N SER A 401 -23.10 -27.61 -9.08
CA SER A 401 -23.75 -27.67 -10.41
C SER A 401 -23.82 -26.33 -11.13
N MET A 402 -23.32 -25.24 -10.55
CA MET A 402 -23.22 -23.96 -11.26
C MET A 402 -22.16 -24.08 -12.38
N LYS A 403 -22.62 -24.10 -13.64
CA LYS A 403 -21.84 -24.15 -14.90
C LYS A 403 -20.79 -23.04 -15.10
N TYR A 404 -20.52 -22.22 -14.09
CA TYR A 404 -19.43 -21.22 -14.04
C TYR A 404 -18.28 -21.64 -13.12
N TYR A 405 -18.31 -22.86 -12.58
CA TYR A 405 -17.24 -23.42 -11.77
C TYR A 405 -16.13 -23.96 -12.67
N THR A 406 -15.00 -23.26 -12.75
CA THR A 406 -13.74 -23.88 -13.16
C THR A 406 -13.01 -24.31 -11.89
N PRO A 407 -12.79 -25.62 -11.66
CA PRO A 407 -12.05 -26.07 -10.50
C PRO A 407 -10.62 -25.50 -10.50
N PHE A 408 -10.14 -25.08 -9.33
CA PHE A 408 -8.83 -24.43 -9.15
C PHE A 408 -7.61 -25.25 -9.65
N ASN A 409 -7.76 -26.56 -9.91
CA ASN A 409 -6.71 -27.40 -10.46
C ASN A 409 -6.39 -27.06 -11.94
N ASP A 410 -7.33 -26.50 -12.69
CA ASP A 410 -7.17 -26.27 -14.15
C ASP A 410 -6.42 -24.96 -14.48
N ILE A 411 -6.21 -24.07 -13.51
CA ILE A 411 -5.47 -22.81 -13.73
C ILE A 411 -3.95 -23.05 -13.74
N TYR A 412 -3.47 -24.11 -13.06
CA TYR A 412 -2.04 -24.46 -13.04
C TYR A 412 -1.59 -25.33 -14.22
N SER A 413 -2.50 -26.06 -14.87
CA SER A 413 -2.16 -26.98 -15.97
C SER A 413 -2.13 -26.32 -17.36
N HIS A 414 -2.54 -25.06 -17.51
CA HIS A 414 -2.66 -24.41 -18.83
C HIS A 414 -1.81 -23.15 -19.05
N PHE A 415 -0.87 -22.84 -18.15
CA PHE A 415 -0.01 -21.64 -18.30
C PHE A 415 1.47 -21.90 -18.53
N HIS A 416 1.87 -23.12 -18.89
CA HIS A 416 3.27 -23.34 -19.28
C HIS A 416 3.42 -24.42 -20.36
N ASN A 417 3.08 -24.07 -21.61
CA ASN A 417 3.69 -24.73 -22.77
C ASN A 417 4.64 -23.73 -23.46
N ALA A 418 5.94 -24.00 -23.33
CA ALA A 418 7.01 -23.15 -23.85
C ALA A 418 7.07 -23.12 -25.39
N GLU A 419 6.46 -24.10 -26.09
CA GLU A 419 6.43 -24.13 -27.56
C GLU A 419 5.34 -23.21 -28.13
N GLN A 420 4.15 -23.16 -27.53
CA GLN A 420 3.02 -22.38 -28.07
C GLN A 420 3.22 -20.86 -28.03
N THR A 421 4.11 -20.37 -27.16
CA THR A 421 4.37 -18.92 -27.01
C THR A 421 5.24 -18.37 -28.16
N ARG A 422 5.93 -19.24 -28.92
CA ARG A 422 6.73 -18.82 -30.08
C ARG A 422 5.95 -18.68 -31.38
N GLU A 423 4.80 -19.36 -31.51
CA GLU A 423 4.02 -19.37 -32.76
C GLU A 423 2.92 -18.30 -32.82
N MET A 424 2.37 -17.87 -31.67
CA MET A 424 1.30 -16.86 -31.66
C MET A 424 1.86 -15.45 -31.40
N GLY A 425 2.24 -14.79 -32.48
CA GLY A 425 2.67 -13.39 -32.48
C GLY A 425 1.69 -12.47 -31.72
N HIS A 426 2.25 -11.58 -30.91
CA HIS A 426 1.53 -10.62 -30.08
C HIS A 426 0.56 -9.75 -30.89
N ARG A 427 -0.72 -10.12 -31.03
CA ARG A 427 -1.82 -9.13 -31.24
C ARG A 427 -3.27 -9.57 -31.10
N GLU A 428 -3.62 -10.85 -30.93
CA GLU A 428 -5.04 -11.24 -30.84
C GLU A 428 -5.38 -12.08 -29.62
N VAL A 429 -5.60 -11.43 -28.48
CA VAL A 429 -6.36 -12.02 -27.37
C VAL A 429 -7.26 -10.95 -26.75
N PHE A 430 -8.33 -10.56 -27.45
CA PHE A 430 -9.48 -9.91 -26.82
C PHE A 430 -10.77 -10.20 -27.63
N PHE A 431 -11.71 -10.89 -26.97
CA PHE A 431 -13.13 -11.13 -27.33
C PHE A 431 -13.46 -12.09 -28.50
N ARG A 432 -14.00 -13.27 -28.15
CA ARG A 432 -15.15 -13.86 -28.86
C ARG A 432 -16.33 -13.93 -27.89
N ARG A 433 -17.42 -13.23 -28.21
CA ARG A 433 -18.74 -13.47 -27.58
C ARG A 433 -19.25 -14.84 -28.06
N PRO A 434 -19.84 -15.69 -27.20
CA PRO A 434 -20.52 -16.89 -27.66
C PRO A 434 -21.87 -16.51 -28.29
N ASN A 435 -22.06 -16.87 -29.56
CA ASN A 435 -23.39 -16.99 -30.17
C ASN A 435 -24.12 -18.15 -29.48
N ALA A 436 -25.30 -17.90 -28.93
CA ALA A 436 -26.17 -18.94 -28.40
C ALA A 436 -26.85 -19.70 -29.56
N PRO A 437 -26.89 -21.05 -29.57
CA PRO A 437 -27.72 -21.81 -30.50
C PRO A 437 -29.19 -21.69 -30.09
N ARG A 438 -30.07 -21.29 -31.02
CA ARG A 438 -31.50 -21.52 -30.91
C ARG A 438 -31.78 -23.00 -31.21
N HIS A 439 -32.14 -23.77 -30.19
CA HIS A 439 -32.83 -25.04 -30.40
C HIS A 439 -34.24 -24.95 -29.80
N ASN A 440 -35.20 -24.63 -30.67
CA ASN A 440 -36.59 -25.02 -30.52
C ASN A 440 -36.72 -26.41 -31.14
N ALA A 441 -37.04 -27.42 -30.34
CA ALA A 441 -37.64 -28.66 -30.84
C ALA A 441 -38.29 -29.41 -29.66
N ALA A 442 -39.59 -29.19 -29.47
CA ALA A 442 -40.59 -30.25 -29.34
C ALA A 442 -41.92 -29.61 -28.91
N GLU A 443 -42.80 -29.36 -29.87
CA GLU A 443 -44.22 -29.70 -29.76
C GLU A 443 -44.83 -29.66 -31.17
N LYS A 444 -44.81 -30.82 -31.81
CA LYS A 444 -45.73 -31.22 -32.87
C LYS A 444 -46.41 -32.48 -32.37
N ALA A 445 -47.67 -32.37 -31.97
CA ALA A 445 -48.64 -33.46 -32.01
C ALA A 445 -50.05 -32.87 -31.93
N ALA A 446 -50.83 -33.15 -32.99
CA ALA A 446 -52.25 -32.86 -33.22
C ALA A 446 -52.65 -31.39 -33.43
#